data_AF-A0A0F9JWA7-F1
#
_entry.id   AF-A0A0F9JWA7-F1
#
_cell.length_a   1.000
_cell.length_b   1.000
_cell.length_c   1.000
_cell.angle_alpha   90.00
_cell.angle_beta   90.00
_cell.angle_gamma   90.00
#
_symmetry.space_group_name_H-M   'P 1'
#
loop_
_entity.id
_entity.type
_entity.pdbx_description
1 polymer ?
#
loop_
_entity_poly.entity_id
_entity_poly.type
_entity_poly.pdbx_seq_one_letter_code
_entity_poly.pdbx_strand_id
1 'polypeptide(L)'
;MLTTYRMENHTGWGNSIGWSKYPTRIDGHLARKPKDGDYVTCAMESGRVGVFQVTSVEHCGDPADMFFADVKPIGYEDELDIPAEARRKTNE
;
A
#
# COMPACT_ATOMS: atom_id res chain seq x y z
N MET A 1 -5.43 11.41 9.17
CA MET A 1 -4.35 10.46 9.53
C MET A 1 -3.95 9.67 8.29
N LEU A 2 -2.65 9.53 8.06
CA LEU A 2 -2.07 8.68 7.01
C LEU A 2 -2.07 7.23 7.51
N THR A 3 -2.22 6.28 6.59
CA THR A 3 -2.28 4.85 6.87
C THR A 3 -1.14 4.14 6.15
N THR A 4 -0.56 3.11 6.76
CA THR A 4 0.38 2.21 6.09
C THR A 4 -0.28 0.87 5.84
N TYR A 5 -0.29 0.45 4.58
CA TYR A 5 -0.78 -0.83 4.14
C TYR A 5 0.39 -1.79 3.94
N ARG A 6 0.35 -2.94 4.61
CA ARG A 6 1.36 -3.99 4.45
C ARG A 6 0.87 -4.98 3.40
N MET A 7 1.53 -5.04 2.25
CA MET A 7 1.10 -5.93 1.16
C MET A 7 0.96 -7.39 1.62
N GLU A 8 1.81 -7.88 2.53
CA GLU A 8 1.70 -9.25 3.03
C GLU A 8 0.40 -9.54 3.81
N ASN A 9 -0.29 -8.51 4.31
CA ASN A 9 -1.57 -8.65 5.02
C ASN A 9 -2.78 -8.69 4.08
N HIS A 10 -2.58 -8.46 2.78
CA HIS A 10 -3.63 -8.33 1.77
C HIS A 10 -3.39 -9.30 0.61
N THR A 11 -3.68 -10.59 0.84
CA THR A 11 -3.45 -11.69 -0.12
C THR A 11 -4.73 -12.45 -0.51
N GLY A 12 -5.87 -12.07 0.04
CA GLY A 12 -7.15 -12.77 -0.14
C GLY A 12 -8.00 -12.23 -1.29
N TRP A 13 -8.97 -13.03 -1.71
CA TRP A 13 -9.99 -12.59 -2.67
C TRP A 13 -10.88 -11.51 -2.03
N GLY A 14 -10.97 -10.32 -2.63
CA GLY A 14 -11.66 -9.15 -2.05
C GLY A 14 -10.86 -8.41 -0.95
N ASN A 15 -9.65 -8.87 -0.63
CA ASN A 15 -8.72 -8.20 0.30
C ASN A 15 -7.28 -8.41 -0.19
N SER A 16 -6.93 -7.69 -1.25
CA SER A 16 -5.64 -7.83 -1.94
C SER A 16 -4.97 -6.49 -2.21
N ILE A 17 -3.64 -6.49 -2.20
CA ILE A 17 -2.82 -5.44 -2.79
C ILE A 17 -1.71 -6.12 -3.58
N GLY A 18 -1.59 -5.80 -4.85
CA GLY A 18 -0.62 -6.36 -5.77
C GLY A 18 0.07 -5.31 -6.63
N TRP A 19 1.14 -5.71 -7.29
CA TRP A 19 1.83 -4.89 -8.27
C TRP A 19 1.17 -5.06 -9.64
N SER A 20 0.55 -3.99 -10.17
CA SER A 20 0.19 -3.92 -11.60
C SER A 20 1.39 -3.51 -12.45
N LYS A 21 2.27 -2.65 -11.91
CA LYS A 21 3.53 -2.26 -12.55
C LYS A 21 4.56 -1.85 -11.50
N TYR A 22 5.45 -2.76 -11.14
CA TYR A 22 6.56 -2.44 -10.25
C TYR A 22 7.55 -1.45 -10.91
N PRO A 23 8.10 -0.46 -10.18
CA PRO A 23 7.82 -0.06 -8.79
C PRO A 23 6.78 1.08 -8.67
N THR A 24 6.02 1.35 -9.72
CA THR A 24 5.28 2.62 -9.88
C THR A 24 3.78 2.53 -9.70
N ARG A 25 3.19 1.33 -9.74
CA ARG A 25 1.72 1.16 -9.70
C ARG A 25 1.31 -0.12 -9.02
N ILE A 26 0.28 0.01 -8.19
CA ILE A 26 -0.39 -1.09 -7.49
C ILE A 26 -1.87 -1.13 -7.85
N ASP A 27 -2.47 -2.29 -7.65
CA ASP A 27 -3.90 -2.50 -7.73
C ASP A 27 -4.35 -3.46 -6.62
N GLY A 28 -5.66 -3.53 -6.38
CA GLY A 28 -6.16 -4.44 -5.38
C GLY A 28 -7.63 -4.24 -5.05
N HIS A 29 -8.08 -4.99 -4.05
CA HIS A 29 -9.42 -4.93 -3.50
C HIS A 29 -9.33 -4.65 -2.01
N LEU A 30 -9.94 -3.56 -1.55
CA LEU A 30 -9.98 -3.20 -0.13
C LEU A 30 -11.31 -2.52 0.21
N ALA A 31 -11.90 -2.93 1.34
CA ALA A 31 -13.03 -2.20 1.94
C ALA A 31 -12.66 -0.73 2.21
N ARG A 32 -11.44 -0.49 2.71
CA ARG A 32 -10.87 0.84 2.90
C ARG A 32 -9.66 1.05 1.98
N LYS A 33 -9.94 1.60 0.81
CA LYS A 33 -8.96 1.89 -0.24
C LYS A 33 -7.93 2.92 0.22
N PRO A 34 -6.68 2.88 -0.31
CA PRO A 34 -5.67 3.89 -0.02
C PRO A 34 -6.10 5.26 -0.52
N LYS A 35 -5.43 6.30 -0.03
CA LYS A 35 -5.55 7.69 -0.52
C LYS A 35 -4.17 8.32 -0.66
N ASP A 36 -4.12 9.46 -1.32
CA ASP A 36 -2.89 10.23 -1.50
C ASP A 36 -2.18 10.50 -0.16
N GLY A 37 -0.87 10.21 -0.16
CA GLY A 37 0.00 10.35 0.99
C GLY A 37 0.07 9.13 1.92
N ASP A 38 -0.82 8.14 1.77
CA ASP A 38 -0.69 6.85 2.47
C ASP A 38 0.56 6.10 2.01
N TYR A 39 0.97 5.11 2.79
CA TYR A 39 2.14 4.30 2.50
C TYR A 39 1.75 2.86 2.22
N VAL A 40 2.54 2.22 1.36
CA VAL A 40 2.47 0.78 1.10
C VAL A 40 3.85 0.19 1.33
N THR A 41 3.91 -0.90 2.09
CA THR A 41 5.14 -1.63 2.35
C THR A 41 5.10 -3.00 1.75
N CYS A 42 6.25 -3.49 1.29
CA CYS A 42 6.39 -4.87 0.84
C CYS A 42 7.77 -5.44 1.19
N ALA A 43 7.79 -6.75 1.47
CA ALA A 43 9.03 -7.49 1.60
C ALA A 43 9.76 -7.52 0.24
N MET A 44 11.08 -7.27 0.28
CA MET A 44 11.97 -7.30 -0.87
C MET A 44 12.85 -8.55 -0.84
N GLU A 45 13.37 -8.98 -2.01
CA GLU A 45 14.31 -10.10 -2.10
C GLU A 45 15.60 -9.88 -1.29
N SER A 46 15.98 -8.64 -1.05
CA SER A 46 17.11 -8.29 -0.18
C SER A 46 16.88 -8.61 1.31
N GLY A 47 15.68 -9.04 1.68
CA GLY A 47 15.25 -9.25 3.07
C GLY A 47 14.81 -7.97 3.78
N ARG A 48 14.84 -6.82 3.10
CA ARG A 48 14.41 -5.52 3.63
C ARG A 48 12.94 -5.24 3.29
N VAL A 49 12.32 -4.29 3.99
CA VAL A 49 10.96 -3.82 3.70
C VAL A 49 11.05 -2.52 2.92
N GLY A 50 10.65 -2.53 1.65
CA GLY A 50 10.57 -1.32 0.84
C GLY A 50 9.30 -0.54 1.15
N VAL A 51 9.41 0.78 1.07
CA VAL A 51 8.32 1.71 1.41
C VAL A 51 8.01 2.59 0.21
N PHE A 52 6.73 2.64 -0.13
CA PHE A 52 6.21 3.38 -1.26
C PHE A 52 5.13 4.35 -0.77
N GLN A 53 5.19 5.60 -1.23
CA GLN A 53 4.15 6.59 -0.95
C GLN A 53 3.14 6.59 -2.10
N VAL A 54 1.85 6.52 -1.76
CA VAL A 54 0.74 6.69 -2.69
C VAL A 54 0.69 8.15 -3.15
N THR A 55 0.75 8.35 -4.47
CA THR A 55 0.75 9.69 -5.08
C THR A 55 -0.56 10.03 -5.79
N SER A 56 -1.34 9.03 -6.15
CA SER A 56 -2.64 9.17 -6.80
C SER A 56 -3.43 7.87 -6.65
N VAL A 57 -4.75 7.95 -6.49
CA VAL A 57 -5.63 6.77 -6.42
C VAL A 57 -6.81 6.94 -7.36
N GLU A 58 -7.07 5.89 -8.15
CA GLU A 58 -8.24 5.72 -8.99
C GLU A 58 -9.16 4.67 -8.35
N HIS A 59 -10.40 5.05 -8.07
CA HIS A 59 -11.40 4.16 -7.49
C HIS A 59 -12.34 3.64 -8.58
N CYS A 60 -12.51 2.32 -8.64
CA CYS A 60 -13.53 1.72 -9.49
C CYS A 60 -14.91 1.83 -8.82
N GLY A 61 -15.92 2.20 -9.60
CA GLY A 61 -17.31 2.19 -9.14
C GLY A 61 -17.90 0.78 -9.06
N ASP A 62 -17.39 -0.14 -9.89
CA ASP A 62 -17.81 -1.54 -9.97
C ASP A 62 -16.62 -2.42 -10.42
N PRO A 63 -16.14 -3.38 -9.61
CA PRO A 63 -16.55 -3.63 -8.23
C PRO A 63 -16.07 -2.52 -7.29
N ALA A 64 -16.91 -2.15 -6.31
CA ALA A 64 -16.70 -0.96 -5.47
C ALA A 64 -15.48 -1.06 -4.53
N ASP A 65 -14.95 -2.25 -4.31
CA ASP A 65 -13.76 -2.49 -3.47
C ASP A 65 -12.45 -2.38 -4.24
N MET A 66 -12.50 -2.32 -5.58
CA MET A 66 -11.31 -2.27 -6.42
C MET A 66 -10.69 -0.86 -6.47
N PHE A 67 -9.36 -0.81 -6.52
CA PHE A 67 -8.59 0.42 -6.71
C PHE A 67 -7.36 0.19 -7.60
N PHE A 68 -6.90 1.28 -8.20
CA PHE A 68 -5.56 1.41 -8.76
C PHE A 68 -4.87 2.59 -8.08
N ALA A 69 -3.58 2.49 -7.80
CA ALA A 69 -2.83 3.59 -7.23
C ALA A 69 -1.45 3.71 -7.85
N ASP A 70 -1.07 4.94 -8.18
CA ASP A 70 0.31 5.26 -8.51
C ASP A 70 1.10 5.47 -7.21
N VAL A 71 2.32 4.94 -7.18
CA VAL A 71 3.19 4.99 -6.01
C VAL A 71 4.60 5.38 -6.41
N LYS A 72 5.35 5.95 -5.47
CA LYS A 72 6.79 6.20 -5.62
C LYS A 72 7.59 5.57 -4.48
N PRO A 73 8.75 4.95 -4.75
CA PRO A 73 9.63 4.48 -3.70
C PRO A 73 10.16 5.67 -2.91
N ILE A 74 10.19 5.55 -1.58
CA ILE A 74 10.76 6.58 -0.69
C ILE A 74 11.94 6.06 0.14
N GLY A 75 12.16 4.76 0.17
CA GLY A 75 13.28 4.13 0.87
C GLY A 75 12.88 2.79 1.47
N TYR A 76 13.63 2.38 2.48
CA TYR A 76 13.35 1.18 3.26
C TYR A 76 12.84 1.54 4.68
N GLU A 77 12.05 0.66 5.29
CA GLU A 77 11.42 0.91 6.60
C GLU A 77 12.45 1.15 7.72
N ASP A 78 13.63 0.54 7.62
CA ASP A 78 14.75 0.68 8.57
C ASP A 78 15.55 1.99 8.39
N GLU A 79 15.43 2.65 7.24
CA GLU A 79 16.06 3.94 6.94
C GLU A 79 15.12 5.13 7.23
N LEU A 80 13.81 4.90 7.21
CA LEU A 80 12.81 5.95 7.28
C LEU A 80 12.28 6.11 8.71
N ASP A 81 12.30 7.34 9.20
CA ASP A 81 11.60 7.75 10.42
C ASP A 81 10.09 7.92 10.13
N ILE A 82 9.46 6.85 9.66
CA ILE A 82 8.02 6.81 9.40
C ILE A 82 7.33 6.96 10.75
N PRO A 83 6.45 7.98 10.92
CA PRO A 83 5.78 8.23 12.18
C PRO A 83 5.17 6.94 12.73
N ALA A 84 5.47 6.61 13.99
CA ALA A 84 5.04 5.36 14.63
C ALA A 84 3.51 5.14 14.57
N GLU A 85 2.74 6.22 14.43
CA GLU A 85 1.29 6.21 14.22
C GLU A 85 0.86 5.56 12.89
N ALA A 86 1.69 5.64 11.85
CA ALA A 86 1.46 4.96 10.59
C ALA A 86 1.87 3.47 10.64
N ARG A 87 2.75 3.08 11.58
CA ARG A 87 3.14 1.67 11.79
C ARG A 87 2.04 0.82 12.44
N ARG A 88 0.97 1.44 12.95
CA ARG A 88 -0.15 0.77 13.64
C ARG A 88 -1.51 1.22 13.09
N LYS A 89 -2.09 0.38 12.21
CA LYS A 89 -3.53 0.05 12.00
C LYS A 89 -3.64 -0.50 10.58
N THR A 90 -4.23 -1.67 10.33
CA THR A 90 -5.52 -2.12 10.89
C THR A 90 -5.57 -3.66 10.86
N ASN A 91 -5.72 -4.28 12.04
CA ASN A 91 -6.54 -5.48 12.17
C ASN A 91 -7.98 -4.97 12.23
N GLU A 92 -8.74 -5.09 11.15
CA GLU A 92 -10.21 -5.11 11.13
C GLU A 92 -10.66 -5.66 9.78
#